data_AF-A0A9P6L9A3-F1
#
_entry.id   AF-A0A9P6L9A3-F1
#
_cell.length_a   1.000
_cell.length_b   1.000
_cell.length_c   1.000
_cell.angle_alpha   90.00
_cell.angle_beta   90.00
_cell.angle_gamma   90.00
#
_symmetry.space_group_name_H-M   'P 1'
#
loop_
_entity.id
_entity.type
_entity.pdbx_description
1 polymer ?
#
loop_
_entity_poly.entity_id
_entity_poly.type
_entity_poly.pdbx_seq_one_letter_code
_entity_poly.pdbx_strand_id
1 'polypeptide(L)' 'IRSLRNTLAPINKIPDEILALIPDYYWYNFERPGPIALTHVCRTWREVFTSRSSLWTHLDCKYPEQTRAYLERSKSSPL' A
#
# COMPACT_ATOMS: atom_id res chain seq x y z
N ILE A 1 -7.52 -3.72 22.00
CA ILE A 1 -8.77 -3.03 21.58
C ILE A 1 -8.74 -2.60 20.09
N ARG A 2 -7.73 -1.85 19.61
CA ARG A 2 -7.64 -1.40 18.19
C ARG A 2 -7.55 -2.55 17.16
N SER A 3 -6.79 -3.61 17.48
CA SER A 3 -6.67 -4.83 16.64
C SER A 3 -8.02 -5.56 16.46
N LEU A 4 -8.75 -5.80 17.57
CA LEU A 4 -10.09 -6.43 17.55
C LEU A 4 -11.13 -5.60 16.79
N ARG A 5 -11.01 -4.27 16.82
CA ARG A 5 -11.92 -3.39 16.10
C ARG A 5 -11.65 -3.39 14.59
N ASN A 6 -10.39 -3.57 14.19
CA ASN A 6 -10.02 -3.73 12.80
C ASN A 6 -10.54 -5.06 12.24
N THR A 7 -10.39 -6.19 12.94
CA THR A 7 -10.89 -7.49 12.43
C THR A 7 -12.40 -7.52 12.20
N LEU A 8 -13.17 -6.67 12.90
CA LEU A 8 -14.61 -6.54 12.70
C LEU A 8 -15.00 -5.56 11.58
N ALA A 9 -14.09 -4.71 11.12
CA ALA A 9 -14.37 -3.78 10.04
C ALA A 9 -14.57 -4.53 8.71
N PRO A 10 -15.60 -4.20 7.91
CA PRO A 10 -15.88 -4.89 6.65
C PRO A 10 -14.68 -4.94 5.70
N ILE A 11 -13.85 -3.90 5.71
CA ILE A 11 -12.66 -3.78 4.87
C ILE A 11 -11.55 -4.77 5.20
N ASN A 12 -11.58 -5.41 6.38
CA ASN A 12 -10.63 -6.46 6.75
C ASN A 12 -11.19 -7.87 6.49
N LYS A 13 -12.39 -7.98 5.87
CA LYS A 13 -12.97 -9.25 5.42
C LYS A 13 -12.75 -9.51 3.92
N ILE A 14 -12.19 -8.56 3.19
CA ILE A 14 -11.84 -8.77 1.79
C ILE A 14 -10.64 -9.73 1.73
N PRO A 15 -10.60 -10.66 0.77
CA PRO A 15 -9.42 -11.49 0.54
C PRO A 15 -8.19 -10.65 0.21
N ASP A 16 -7.01 -11.12 0.58
CA ASP A 16 -5.74 -10.42 0.33
C ASP A 16 -5.52 -10.15 -1.17
N GLU A 17 -5.98 -11.05 -2.04
CA GLU A 17 -5.94 -10.86 -3.50
C GLU A 17 -6.75 -9.65 -3.95
N ILE A 18 -7.93 -9.42 -3.36
CA ILE A 18 -8.79 -8.29 -3.70
C ILE A 18 -8.23 -7.01 -3.08
N LEU A 19 -7.73 -7.09 -1.85
CA LEU A 19 -7.02 -5.99 -1.19
C LEU A 19 -5.82 -5.53 -2.04
N ALA A 20 -5.07 -6.47 -2.61
CA ALA A 20 -3.94 -6.22 -3.47
C ALA A 20 -4.28 -5.47 -4.76
N LEU A 21 -5.53 -5.51 -5.23
CA LEU A 21 -5.99 -4.79 -6.43
C LEU A 21 -6.34 -3.32 -6.14
N ILE A 22 -6.61 -2.96 -4.87
CA ILE A 22 -7.00 -1.59 -4.50
C ILE A 22 -6.01 -0.56 -5.04
N PRO A 23 -4.68 -0.72 -4.88
CA PRO A 23 -3.74 0.29 -5.35
C PRO A 23 -3.70 0.44 -6.87
N ASP A 24 -3.87 -0.66 -7.62
CA ASP A 24 -3.87 -0.64 -9.09
C ASP A 24 -5.03 0.23 -9.62
N TYR A 25 -6.19 0.15 -8.98
CA TYR A 25 -7.35 1.00 -9.30
C TYR A 25 -7.21 2.42 -8.74
N TYR A 26 -6.70 2.55 -7.52
CA TYR A 26 -6.67 3.81 -6.78
C TYR A 26 -5.63 4.79 -7.35
N TRP A 27 -4.47 4.28 -7.74
CA TRP A 27 -3.36 5.10 -8.26
C TRP A 27 -3.67 5.74 -9.62
N TYR A 28 -4.45 5.06 -10.46
CA TYR A 28 -4.88 5.60 -11.76
C TYR A 28 -5.93 6.71 -11.67
N ASN A 29 -6.72 6.73 -10.59
CA ASN A 29 -7.96 7.53 -10.54
C ASN A 29 -7.94 8.65 -9.50
N PHE A 30 -7.06 8.64 -8.50
CA PHE A 30 -7.13 9.57 -7.37
C PHE A 30 -5.80 10.22 -6.99
N GLU A 31 -5.82 11.53 -6.79
CA GLU A 31 -4.79 12.27 -6.07
C GLU A 31 -4.90 11.98 -4.56
N ARG A 32 -4.19 10.94 -4.09
CA ARG A 32 -3.95 10.61 -2.66
C ARG A 32 -5.12 9.92 -1.90
N PRO A 33 -4.81 9.07 -0.88
CA PRO A 33 -3.49 8.78 -0.30
C PRO A 33 -2.61 7.84 -1.13
N GLY A 34 -1.30 8.12 -1.18
CA GLY A 34 -0.32 7.22 -1.79
C GLY A 34 -0.11 5.91 -1.00
N PRO A 35 0.55 4.90 -1.59
CA PRO A 35 0.71 3.57 -1.00
C PRO A 35 1.32 3.55 0.41
N ILE A 36 2.17 4.51 0.77
CA ILE A 36 2.67 4.64 2.15
C ILE A 36 1.50 4.79 3.13
N ALA A 37 0.55 5.68 2.88
CA ALA A 37 -0.57 5.91 3.78
C ALA A 37 -1.45 4.67 3.92
N LEU A 38 -1.63 3.91 2.82
CA LEU A 38 -2.36 2.65 2.84
C LEU A 38 -1.67 1.60 3.74
N THR A 39 -0.33 1.58 3.82
CA THR A 39 0.39 0.69 4.76
C THR A 39 0.17 1.01 6.24
N HIS A 40 -0.43 2.16 6.58
CA HIS A 40 -0.70 2.56 7.97
C HIS A 40 -2.12 2.25 8.47
N VAL A 41 -2.99 1.66 7.64
CA VAL A 41 -4.38 1.31 8.03
C VAL A 41 -4.42 0.19 9.07
N CYS A 42 -3.81 -0.96 8.77
CA CYS A 42 -3.68 -2.08 9.68
C CYS A 42 -2.47 -2.97 9.30
N ARG A 43 -2.19 -3.99 10.12
CA ARG A 43 -1.07 -4.92 9.87
C ARG A 43 -1.26 -5.68 8.54
N THR A 44 -2.45 -6.20 8.27
CA THR A 44 -2.77 -6.93 7.04
C THR A 44 -2.51 -6.08 5.80
N TRP A 45 -2.97 -4.81 5.81
CA TRP A 45 -2.72 -3.87 4.70
C TRP A 45 -1.24 -3.60 4.48
N ARG A 46 -0.48 -3.45 5.58
CA ARG A 46 0.97 -3.30 5.49
C ARG A 46 1.62 -4.52 4.84
N GLU A 47 1.29 -5.72 5.29
CA GLU A 47 1.86 -6.98 4.77
C GLU A 47 1.54 -7.16 3.29
N VAL A 48 0.26 -7.01 2.90
CA VAL A 48 -0.18 -7.16 1.51
C VAL A 48 0.51 -6.12 0.60
N PHE A 49 0.54 -4.84 0.96
CA PHE A 49 1.13 -3.81 0.08
C PHE A 49 2.65 -3.82 0.05
N THR A 50 3.34 -4.18 1.14
CA THR A 50 4.80 -4.30 1.12
C THR A 50 5.29 -5.57 0.41
N SER A 51 4.44 -6.59 0.26
CA SER A 51 4.78 -7.78 -0.53
C SER A 51 4.74 -7.52 -2.05
N ARG A 52 3.87 -6.62 -2.52
CA ARG A 52 3.76 -6.20 -3.92
C ARG A 52 4.80 -5.13 -4.26
N SER A 53 5.90 -5.54 -4.87
CA SER A 53 6.99 -4.63 -5.24
C SER A 53 6.63 -3.65 -6.37
N SER A 54 5.79 -4.07 -7.33
CA SER A 54 5.31 -3.22 -8.44
C SER A 54 4.62 -1.94 -7.97
N LEU A 55 3.97 -1.97 -6.81
CA LEU A 55 3.29 -0.82 -6.22
C LEU A 55 4.22 0.36 -5.91
N TRP A 56 5.50 0.08 -5.69
CA TRP A 56 6.47 1.06 -5.24
C TRP A 56 7.32 1.64 -6.37
N THR A 57 6.95 1.37 -7.63
CA THR A 57 7.66 1.82 -8.84
C THR A 57 7.25 3.22 -9.29
N HIS A 58 6.03 3.65 -8.96
CA HIS A 58 5.55 4.98 -9.29
C HIS A 58 6.07 6.04 -8.32
N LEU A 59 7.27 6.53 -8.59
CA LEU A 59 8.00 7.47 -7.74
C LEU A 59 7.53 8.92 -7.95
N ASP A 60 7.26 9.63 -6.85
CA ASP A 60 7.23 11.09 -6.79
C ASP A 60 8.47 11.59 -6.05
N CYS A 61 9.44 12.12 -6.79
CA CYS A 61 10.72 12.61 -6.26
C CYS A 61 10.59 13.92 -5.46
N LYS A 62 9.37 14.43 -5.24
CA LYS A 62 9.11 15.64 -4.45
C LYS A 62 9.48 15.50 -2.97
N TYR A 63 9.43 14.28 -2.44
CA TYR A 63 9.71 14.01 -1.02
C TYR A 63 10.79 12.92 -0.89
N PRO A 64 12.06 13.28 -0.60
CA PRO A 64 13.17 12.33 -0.57
C PRO A 64 12.97 11.14 0.37
N GLU A 65 12.36 11.35 1.54
CA GLU A 65 12.09 10.28 2.50
C GLU A 65 11.06 9.27 1.98
N GLN A 66 10.04 9.75 1.26
CA GLN A 66 9.07 8.86 0.61
C GLN A 66 9.72 8.15 -0.57
N THR A 67 10.52 8.86 -1.36
CA THR A 67 11.27 8.29 -2.49
C THR A 67 12.16 7.13 -2.02
N ARG A 68 12.88 7.29 -0.91
CA ARG A 68 13.71 6.22 -0.31
C ARG A 68 12.86 5.01 0.05
N ALA A 69 11.72 5.20 0.72
CA ALA A 69 10.82 4.10 1.07
C ALA A 69 10.26 3.37 -0.15
N TYR A 70 10.00 4.07 -1.26
CA TYR A 70 9.56 3.45 -2.50
C TYR A 70 10.68 2.63 -3.15
N LEU A 71 11.89 3.20 -3.25
CA LEU A 71 13.06 2.49 -3.76
C LEU A 71 13.31 1.20 -2.98
N GLU A 72 13.34 1.26 -1.65
CA GLU A 72 13.54 0.09 -0.78
C GLU A 72 12.47 -1.00 -0.99
N ARG A 73 11.22 -0.62 -1.24
CA ARG A 73 10.08 -1.55 -1.37
C ARG A 73 9.84 -2.04 -2.80
N SER A 74 10.36 -1.32 -3.80
CA SER A 74 10.32 -1.71 -5.22
C SER A 74 11.19 -2.92 -5.53
N LYS A 75 12.17 -3.22 -4.66
CA LYS A 75 13.09 -4.38 -4.78
C LYS A 75 13.75 -4.40 -6.16
N SER A 76 13.55 -5.46 -6.93
CA SER A 76 14.08 -5.65 -8.29
C SER A 76 13.05 -5.34 -9.39
N SER A 77 11.95 -4.65 -9.05
CA SER A 77 10.95 -4.28 -10.05
C SER A 77 11.50 -3.17 -10.95
N PRO A 78 11.13 -3.13 -12.24
CA PRO A 78 11.46 -2.00 -13.11
C PRO A 78 10.89 -0.69 -12.54
N LEU A 79 11.71 0.37 -12.51
CA LEU A 79 11.34 1.73 -12.08
C LEU A 79 11.05 2.63 -13.27
#